data_AF-A0A966R0B3-F1
#
_entry.id   AF-A0A966R0B3-F1
#
_cell.length_a   1.000
_cell.length_b   1.000
_cell.length_c   1.000
_cell.angle_alpha   90.00
_cell.angle_beta   90.00
_cell.angle_gamma   90.00
#
_symmetry.space_group_name_H-M   'P 1'
#
loop_
_entity.id
_entity.type
_entity.pdbx_description
1 polymer ?
#
loop_
_entity_poly.entity_id
_entity_poly.type
_entity_poly.pdbx_seq_one_letter_code
_entity_poly.pdbx_strand_id
1 'polypeptide(L)'
;MDYSTISKTSKDLMLLEPFYGLLLISLNKEISDRVPTAGVSKNGINYQLVVNPKFWGDLSSDHRIGLLKHELLHIGFFHLEYENKGMNRELVNIAMDL
;
A
#
# COMPACT_ATOMS: atom_id res chain seq x y z
N MET A 1 3.90 3.58 -18.41
CA MET A 1 3.44 4.04 -17.09
C MET A 1 4.66 4.59 -16.35
N ASP A 2 4.58 5.82 -15.86
CA ASP A 2 5.77 6.55 -15.40
C ASP A 2 5.99 6.35 -13.90
N TYR A 3 7.02 5.57 -13.56
CA TYR A 3 7.57 5.40 -12.20
C TYR A 3 7.77 6.75 -11.49
N SER A 4 7.95 7.85 -12.24
CA SER A 4 8.12 9.20 -11.69
C SER A 4 6.95 9.62 -10.80
N THR A 5 5.71 9.24 -11.13
CA THR A 5 4.53 9.70 -10.37
C THR A 5 4.41 9.01 -9.01
N ILE A 6 4.63 7.70 -8.95
CA ILE A 6 4.69 6.95 -7.69
C ILE A 6 5.85 7.46 -6.82
N SER A 7 7.02 7.68 -7.42
CA SER A 7 8.19 8.21 -6.72
C SER A 7 7.93 9.61 -6.15
N LYS A 8 7.29 10.49 -6.93
CA LYS A 8 6.91 11.83 -6.50
C LYS A 8 5.93 11.78 -5.33
N THR A 9 4.80 11.08 -5.49
CA THR A 9 3.79 10.94 -4.42
C THR A 9 4.40 10.34 -3.14
N SER A 10 5.28 9.34 -3.28
CA SER A 10 5.98 8.74 -2.14
C SER A 10 6.86 9.77 -1.41
N LYS A 11 7.63 10.58 -2.16
CA LYS A 11 8.49 11.62 -1.58
C LYS A 11 7.68 12.72 -0.90
N ASP A 12 6.57 13.14 -1.51
CA ASP A 12 5.67 14.13 -0.93
C ASP A 12 5.14 13.64 0.43
N LEU A 13 4.69 12.38 0.49
CA LEU A 13 4.27 11.71 1.73
C LEU A 13 5.41 11.62 2.76
N MET A 14 6.62 11.24 2.34
CA MET A 14 7.77 11.13 3.22
C MET A 14 8.15 12.46 3.88
N LEU A 15 8.02 13.57 3.15
CA LEU A 15 8.38 14.90 3.63
C LEU A 15 7.29 15.52 4.50
N LEU A 16 6.03 15.35 4.11
CA LEU A 16 4.89 16.00 4.80
C LEU A 16 4.41 15.21 6.01
N GLU A 17 4.52 13.87 5.97
CA GLU A 17 3.96 13.00 7.00
C GLU A 17 4.97 11.90 7.39
N PRO A 18 5.90 12.21 8.31
CA PRO A 18 7.04 11.35 8.64
C PRO A 18 6.67 9.92 9.08
N PHE A 19 5.50 9.73 9.70
CA PHE A 19 4.99 8.40 10.05
C PHE A 19 4.88 7.49 8.81
N TYR A 20 4.21 7.95 7.75
CA TYR A 20 4.11 7.20 6.49
C TYR A 20 5.46 7.12 5.79
N GLY A 21 6.29 8.16 5.92
CA GLY A 21 7.63 8.17 5.36
C GLY A 21 8.54 7.06 5.89
N LEU A 22 8.47 6.80 7.20
CA LEU A 22 9.21 5.71 7.84
C LEU A 22 8.83 4.35 7.26
N LEU A 23 7.53 4.11 7.09
CA LEU A 23 7.03 2.88 6.47
C LEU A 23 7.47 2.79 5.01
N LEU A 24 7.27 3.85 4.21
CA LEU A 24 7.63 3.85 2.79
C LEU A 24 9.11 3.58 2.52
N ILE A 25 10.02 4.04 3.38
CA ILE A 25 11.47 3.80 3.24
C ILE A 25 11.81 2.31 3.31
N SER A 26 11.09 1.54 4.14
CA SER A 26 11.39 0.11 4.34
C SER A 26 10.75 -0.80 3.28
N LEU A 27 9.83 -0.27 2.45
CA LEU A 27 9.10 -1.06 1.47
C LEU A 27 9.83 -1.23 0.14
N ASN A 28 9.94 -2.49 -0.27
CA ASN A 28 10.16 -2.86 -1.65
C ASN A 28 8.92 -2.48 -2.47
N LYS A 29 9.10 -1.70 -3.54
CA LYS A 29 8.00 -1.21 -4.39
C LYS A 29 8.05 -1.91 -5.73
N GLU A 30 6.95 -2.54 -6.10
CA GLU A 30 6.80 -3.24 -7.37
C GLU A 30 5.65 -2.64 -8.16
N ILE A 31 5.88 -2.40 -9.45
CA ILE A 31 4.81 -2.07 -10.39
C ILE A 31 4.44 -3.35 -11.12
N SER A 32 3.21 -3.82 -10.94
CA SER A 32 2.73 -5.07 -11.52
C SER A 32 1.21 -5.03 -11.64
N ASP A 33 0.68 -5.64 -12.69
CA ASP A 33 -0.77 -5.78 -12.93
C ASP A 33 -1.38 -7.04 -12.29
N ARG A 34 -0.63 -7.76 -11.46
CA ARG A 34 -1.10 -8.97 -10.76
C ARG A 34 -2.19 -8.72 -9.71
N VAL A 35 -2.28 -7.49 -9.19
CA VAL A 35 -3.34 -7.04 -8.29
C VAL A 35 -4.24 -6.06 -9.05
N PRO A 36 -5.55 -5.98 -8.75
CA PRO A 36 -6.44 -5.07 -9.47
C PRO A 36 -6.18 -3.59 -9.16
N THR A 37 -5.63 -3.28 -7.98
CA THR A 37 -5.48 -1.91 -7.45
C THR A 37 -4.05 -1.66 -6.93
N ALA A 38 -3.85 -1.50 -5.63
CA ALA A 38 -2.57 -1.60 -4.96
C ALA A 38 -2.72 -2.58 -3.79
N GLY A 39 -1.62 -2.94 -3.16
CA GLY A 39 -1.65 -3.86 -2.03
C GLY A 39 -0.31 -3.96 -1.33
N VAL A 40 -0.33 -4.10 -0.02
CA VAL A 40 0.83 -4.50 0.78
C VAL A 40 0.81 -5.99 1.12
N SER A 41 1.99 -6.60 1.16
CA SER A 41 2.14 -8.00 1.58
C SER A 41 3.49 -8.24 2.23
N LYS A 42 3.63 -9.38 2.91
CA LYS A 42 4.94 -9.91 3.32
C LYS A 42 5.76 -10.29 2.08
N ASN A 43 7.06 -10.02 2.13
CA ASN A 43 8.07 -10.43 1.15
C ASN A 43 9.34 -10.85 1.90
N GLY A 44 9.42 -12.14 2.22
CA GLY A 44 10.44 -12.65 3.14
C GLY A 44 10.28 -12.04 4.53
N ILE A 45 11.35 -11.42 5.03
CA ILE A 45 11.37 -10.75 6.35
C ILE A 45 10.79 -9.31 6.27
N ASN A 46 10.72 -8.74 5.06
CA ASN A 46 10.26 -7.37 4.85
C ASN A 46 8.82 -7.32 4.35
N TYR A 47 8.31 -6.11 4.18
CA TYR A 47 7.07 -5.85 3.47
C TYR A 47 7.34 -5.35 2.05
N GLN A 48 6.36 -5.54 1.17
CA GLN A 48 6.35 -4.97 -0.17
C GLN A 48 5.05 -4.23 -0.44
N LEU A 49 5.13 -3.24 -1.30
CA LEU A 49 4.00 -2.53 -1.90
C LEU A 49 3.94 -2.87 -3.39
N VAL A 50 2.80 -3.36 -3.84
CA VAL A 50 2.52 -3.62 -5.25
C VAL A 50 1.53 -2.56 -5.74
N VAL A 51 1.81 -1.91 -6.87
CA VAL A 51 0.92 -0.91 -7.46
C VAL A 51 0.57 -1.32 -8.88
N ASN A 52 -0.73 -1.44 -9.17
CA ASN A 52 -1.21 -1.68 -10.52
C ASN A 52 -1.06 -0.41 -11.38
N PRO A 53 -0.33 -0.49 -12.50
CA PRO A 53 -0.05 0.65 -13.34
C PRO A 53 -1.28 1.28 -14.00
N LYS A 54 -2.29 0.46 -14.33
CA LYS A 54 -3.53 0.93 -14.97
C LYS A 54 -4.39 1.66 -13.94
N PHE A 55 -4.66 1.01 -12.80
CA PHE A 55 -5.45 1.60 -11.72
C PHE A 55 -4.85 2.93 -11.23
N TRP A 56 -3.54 2.97 -10.98
CA TRP A 56 -2.87 4.20 -10.54
C TRP A 56 -2.95 5.34 -11.57
N GLY A 57 -2.91 5.00 -12.86
CA GLY A 57 -3.04 5.95 -13.96
C GLY A 57 -4.35 6.74 -13.90
N ASP A 58 -5.42 6.08 -13.47
CA ASP A 58 -6.78 6.64 -13.41
C ASP A 58 -7.05 7.49 -12.15
N LEU A 59 -6.13 7.47 -11.17
CA LEU A 59 -6.27 8.22 -9.92
C LEU A 59 -5.79 9.66 -10.05
N SER A 60 -6.52 10.57 -9.38
CA SER A 60 -6.07 11.94 -9.12
C SER A 60 -4.87 11.96 -8.16
N SER A 61 -4.18 13.10 -8.06
CA SER A 61 -3.04 13.24 -7.12
C SER A 61 -3.45 12.95 -5.68
N ASP A 62 -4.62 13.45 -5.25
CA ASP A 62 -5.10 13.27 -3.87
C ASP A 62 -5.49 11.81 -3.61
N HIS A 63 -6.12 11.14 -4.58
CA HIS A 63 -6.43 9.71 -4.47
C HIS A 63 -5.18 8.83 -4.44
N ARG A 64 -4.11 9.22 -5.14
CA ARG A 64 -2.82 8.51 -5.05
C ARG A 64 -2.20 8.62 -3.66
N ILE A 65 -2.26 9.80 -3.05
CA ILE A 65 -1.81 10.01 -1.67
C ILE A 65 -2.66 9.16 -0.71
N GLY A 66 -4.00 9.22 -0.85
CA GLY A 66 -4.92 8.45 -0.03
C GLY A 66 -4.70 6.94 -0.14
N LEU A 67 -4.53 6.42 -1.36
CA LEU A 67 -4.23 5.01 -1.61
C LEU A 67 -2.95 4.59 -0.90
N LEU A 68 -1.85 5.35 -1.05
CA LEU A 68 -0.60 5.01 -0.36
C LEU A 68 -0.78 5.02 1.15
N LYS A 69 -1.47 6.00 1.73
CA LYS A 69 -1.74 6.02 3.17
C LYS A 69 -2.53 4.80 3.62
N HIS A 70 -3.59 4.45 2.91
CA HIS A 70 -4.42 3.27 3.20
C HIS A 70 -3.59 1.99 3.25
N GLU A 71 -2.80 1.73 2.23
CA GLU A 71 -1.91 0.56 2.19
C GLU A 71 -0.88 0.55 3.32
N LEU A 72 -0.33 1.72 3.67
CA LEU A 72 0.62 1.84 4.77
C LEU A 72 -0.05 1.65 6.14
N LEU A 73 -1.33 2.00 6.29
CA LEU A 73 -2.07 1.76 7.52
C LEU A 73 -2.31 0.27 7.77
N HIS A 74 -2.46 -0.55 6.73
CA HIS A 74 -2.49 -2.02 6.92
C HIS A 74 -1.21 -2.56 7.57
N ILE A 75 -0.05 -1.94 7.28
CA ILE A 75 1.21 -2.27 7.97
C ILE A 75 1.21 -1.66 9.37
N GLY A 76 0.87 -0.37 9.49
CA GLY A 76 0.90 0.36 10.77
C GLY A 76 -0.04 -0.22 11.84
N PHE A 77 -1.17 -0.80 11.43
CA PHE A 77 -2.13 -1.49 12.30
C PHE A 77 -1.87 -2.99 12.43
N PHE A 78 -0.76 -3.49 11.88
CA PHE A 78 -0.37 -4.90 11.98
C PHE A 78 -1.39 -5.86 11.36
N HIS A 79 -2.17 -5.45 10.36
CA HIS A 79 -3.17 -6.30 9.70
C HIS A 79 -2.50 -7.49 8.98
N LEU A 80 -1.28 -7.30 8.47
CA LEU A 80 -0.49 -8.38 7.86
C LEU A 80 0.00 -9.43 8.86
N GLU A 81 -0.03 -9.13 10.15
CA GLU A 81 0.35 -10.03 11.24
C GLU A 81 -0.84 -10.70 11.92
N TYR A 82 -2.06 -10.29 11.57
CA TYR A 82 -3.27 -10.81 12.18
C TYR A 82 -3.53 -12.27 11.78
N GLU A 83 -3.60 -13.16 12.76
CA GLU A 83 -3.97 -14.56 12.54
C GLU A 83 -5.47 -14.70 12.36
N ASN A 84 -5.90 -15.00 11.13
CA ASN A 84 -7.31 -15.12 10.75
C ASN A 84 -7.70 -16.54 10.31
N LYS A 85 -6.90 -17.55 10.67
CA LYS A 85 -7.13 -18.93 10.26
C LYS A 85 -8.47 -19.43 10.80
N GLY A 86 -9.33 -19.91 9.90
CA GLY A 86 -10.68 -20.38 10.23
C GLY A 86 -11.76 -19.29 10.28
N MET A 87 -11.41 -18.03 10.00
CA MET A 87 -12.37 -16.93 9.87
C MET A 87 -12.89 -16.79 8.43
N ASN A 88 -14.04 -16.12 8.26
CA ASN A 88 -14.52 -15.75 6.94
C ASN A 88 -13.60 -14.67 6.33
N ARG A 89 -12.91 -15.02 5.25
CA ARG A 89 -11.92 -14.16 4.60
C ARG A 89 -12.49 -12.85 4.05
N GLU A 90 -13.72 -12.87 3.53
CA GLU A 90 -14.36 -11.66 3.00
C GLU A 90 -14.64 -10.66 4.13
N LEU A 91 -15.20 -11.14 5.25
CA LEU A 91 -15.44 -10.30 6.42
C LEU A 91 -14.15 -9.75 7.03
N VAL A 92 -13.09 -10.56 7.05
CA VAL A 92 -11.77 -10.11 7.54
C VAL A 92 -11.21 -9.01 6.64
N ASN A 93 -11.28 -9.16 5.32
CA ASN A 93 -10.82 -8.12 4.40
C ASN A 93 -11.61 -6.81 4.60
N ILE A 94 -12.94 -6.88 4.67
CA ILE A 94 -13.78 -5.71 4.93
C ILE A 94 -13.41 -5.06 6.27
N ALA A 95 -13.21 -5.85 7.32
CA ALA A 95 -12.85 -5.34 8.64
C ALA A 95 -11.46 -4.70 8.67
N MET A 96 -10.51 -5.18 7.85
CA MET A 96 -9.16 -4.61 7.74
C MET A 96 -9.13 -3.30 6.95
N ASP A 97 -10.13 -3.05 6.10
CA ASP A 97 -10.24 -1.85 5.27
C ASP A 97 -10.98 -0.70 5.97
N LEU A 98 -11.78 -1.00 7.01
CA LEU A 98 -12.54 -0.03 7.83
C LEU A 98 -11.67 0.67 8.88
#